data_AF-A0A7C5L6A4-F1
#
_entry.id   AF-A0A7C5L6A4-F1
#
_cell.length_a   1.000
_cell.length_b   1.000
_cell.length_c   1.000
_cell.angle_alpha   90.00
_cell.angle_beta   90.00
_cell.angle_gamma   90.00
#
_symmetry.space_group_name_H-M   'P 1'
#
loop_
_entity.id
_entity.type
_entity.pdbx_description
1 polymer ?
#
loop_
_entity_poly.entity_id
_entity_poly.type
_entity_poly.pdbx_seq_one_letter_code
_entity_poly.pdbx_strand_id
1 'polypeptide(L)'
;MIDKSELGEEVLREIAGVGGSYGVKIELCLQELERLRRAIAYLRSRILRSRKFPAFSIRLCVRLRKRFYQVRERAREQRRYLIIYREALGLVKHTEVFEIYNIESYDPV
;
A
#
# COMPACT_ATOMS: atom_id res chain seq x y z
N MET A 1 16.99 -11.84 24.81
CA MET A 1 15.74 -11.86 24.03
C MET A 1 15.73 -10.56 23.26
N ILE A 2 16.09 -10.58 21.97
CA ILE A 2 16.19 -9.34 21.17
C ILE A 2 14.77 -8.81 21.00
N ASP A 3 14.55 -7.55 21.36
CA ASP A 3 13.24 -6.91 21.30
C ASP A 3 12.83 -6.74 19.83
N LYS A 4 11.57 -7.10 19.51
CA LYS A 4 11.01 -6.95 18.16
C LYS A 4 10.95 -5.48 17.74
N SER A 5 10.95 -4.56 18.70
CA SER A 5 10.97 -3.12 18.46
C SER A 5 12.30 -2.64 17.87
N GLU A 6 13.43 -3.16 18.35
CA GLU A 6 14.78 -2.80 17.90
C GLU A 6 15.08 -3.31 16.49
N LEU A 7 14.66 -4.56 16.20
CA LEU A 7 14.77 -5.16 14.86
C LEU A 7 13.97 -4.37 13.81
N GLY A 8 12.81 -3.84 14.19
CA GLY A 8 12.00 -2.97 13.33
C GLY A 8 12.69 -1.64 13.03
N GLU A 9 13.31 -1.00 14.03
CA GLU A 9 14.02 0.27 13.84
C GLU A 9 15.29 0.13 13.00
N GLU A 10 16.05 -0.96 13.17
CA GLU A 10 17.26 -1.21 12.40
C GLU A 10 16.96 -1.44 10.92
N VAL A 11 15.94 -2.24 10.63
CA VAL A 11 15.44 -2.48 9.27
C VAL A 11 14.84 -1.21 8.66
N LEU A 12 14.11 -0.40 9.43
CA LEU A 12 13.59 0.89 8.98
C LEU A 12 14.71 1.91 8.69
N ARG A 13 15.77 1.95 9.51
CA ARG A 13 16.95 2.80 9.27
C ARG A 13 17.76 2.32 8.07
N GLU A 14 17.83 1.01 7.84
CA GLU A 14 18.46 0.42 6.66
C GLU A 14 17.63 0.72 5.39
N ILE A 15 16.31 0.64 5.45
CA ILE A 15 15.39 1.01 4.36
C ILE A 15 15.44 2.52 4.07
N ALA A 16 15.58 3.36 5.10
CA ALA A 16 15.69 4.81 4.97
C ALA A 16 17.09 5.28 4.52
N GLY A 17 18.13 4.54 4.88
CA GLY A 17 19.54 4.91 4.67
C GLY A 17 20.12 4.49 3.32
N VAL A 18 19.60 3.44 2.69
CA VAL A 18 20.31 2.80 1.56
C VAL A 18 19.55 3.02 0.22
N GLY A 19 19.96 4.08 -0.48
CA GLY A 19 20.06 4.22 -1.95
C GLY A 19 18.80 4.32 -2.83
N GLY A 20 17.63 3.80 -2.44
CA GLY A 20 16.55 3.54 -3.41
C GLY A 20 15.26 4.35 -3.32
N SER A 21 14.99 5.01 -2.19
CA SER A 21 13.69 5.62 -1.83
C SER A 21 12.47 4.67 -1.96
N TYR A 22 12.69 3.36 -2.11
CA TYR A 22 11.62 2.38 -2.36
C TYR A 22 10.63 2.31 -1.19
N GLY A 23 11.11 2.35 0.06
CA GLY A 23 10.26 2.44 1.25
C GLY A 23 9.30 3.63 1.19
N VAL A 24 9.83 4.83 0.96
CA VAL A 24 9.03 6.06 0.79
C VAL A 24 8.01 5.92 -0.35
N LYS A 25 8.39 5.34 -1.48
CA LYS A 25 7.46 5.11 -2.60
C LYS A 25 6.34 4.12 -2.23
N ILE A 26 6.64 3.09 -1.45
CA ILE A 26 5.63 2.16 -0.93
C ILE A 26 4.70 2.91 0.01
N GLU A 27 5.23 3.65 0.99
CA GLU A 27 4.44 4.44 1.94
C GLU A 27 3.48 5.41 1.25
N LEU A 28 3.95 6.14 0.23
CA LEU A 28 3.12 7.03 -0.57
C LEU A 28 1.98 6.26 -1.28
N CYS A 29 2.26 5.06 -1.79
CA CYS A 29 1.22 4.22 -2.38
C CYS A 29 0.21 3.76 -1.32
N LEU A 30 0.66 3.36 -0.12
CA LEU A 30 -0.23 2.94 0.97
C LEU A 30 -1.13 4.10 1.44
N GLN A 31 -0.59 5.31 1.55
CA GLN A 31 -1.37 6.51 1.85
C GLN A 31 -2.43 6.79 0.77
N GLU A 32 -2.09 6.62 -0.51
CA GLU A 32 -3.05 6.77 -1.62
C GLU A 32 -4.12 5.68 -1.59
N LEU A 33 -3.76 4.42 -1.30
CA LEU A 33 -4.72 3.31 -1.14
C LEU A 33 -5.73 3.61 -0.02
N GLU A 34 -5.27 4.11 1.12
CA GLU A 34 -6.15 4.46 2.23
C GLU A 34 -7.12 5.59 1.87
N ARG A 35 -6.64 6.63 1.16
CA ARG A 35 -7.50 7.72 0.65
C ARG A 35 -8.55 7.20 -0.32
N LEU A 36 -8.15 6.33 -1.26
CA LEU A 36 -9.05 5.71 -2.23
C LEU A 36 -10.08 4.81 -1.55
N ARG A 37 -9.69 4.01 -0.56
CA ARG A 37 -10.58 3.15 0.25
C ARG A 37 -11.67 3.98 0.91
N ARG A 38 -11.32 5.09 1.57
CA ARG A 38 -12.27 6.01 2.20
C ARG A 38 -13.22 6.64 1.17
N ALA A 39 -12.70 7.08 0.02
CA ALA A 39 -13.51 7.66 -1.04
C ALA A 39 -14.51 6.66 -1.63
N ILE A 40 -14.10 5.40 -1.84
CA ILE A 40 -14.96 4.32 -2.32
C ILE A 40 -16.04 3.99 -1.28
N ALA A 41 -15.68 3.88 0.00
CA ALA A 41 -16.62 3.60 1.09
C ALA A 41 -17.70 4.70 1.21
N TYR A 42 -17.28 5.96 1.10
CA TYR A 42 -18.18 7.11 1.08
C TYR A 42 -19.14 7.06 -0.11
N LEU A 43 -18.63 6.82 -1.33
CA LEU A 43 -19.48 6.74 -2.52
C LEU A 43 -20.44 5.56 -2.46
N ARG A 44 -20.01 4.38 -1.98
CA ARG A 44 -20.89 3.24 -1.74
C ARG A 44 -22.03 3.60 -0.78
N SER A 45 -21.71 4.22 0.35
CA SER A 45 -22.70 4.69 1.33
C SER A 45 -23.69 5.66 0.71
N ARG A 46 -23.22 6.59 -0.13
CA ARG A 46 -24.07 7.56 -0.83
C ARG A 46 -24.96 6.91 -1.90
N ILE A 47 -24.44 5.93 -2.64
CA ILE A 47 -25.20 5.18 -3.65
C ILE A 47 -26.34 4.40 -2.98
N LEU A 48 -26.05 3.72 -1.86
CA LEU A 48 -27.05 2.94 -1.11
C LEU A 48 -28.19 3.80 -0.54
N ARG A 49 -27.92 5.05 -0.17
CA ARG A 49 -28.94 5.98 0.35
C ARG A 49 -29.73 6.70 -0.76
N SER A 50 -29.33 6.55 -2.02
CA SER A 50 -29.94 7.30 -3.12
C SER A 50 -31.29 6.70 -3.51
N ARG A 51 -32.34 7.52 -3.53
CA ARG A 51 -33.68 7.12 -4.00
C ARG A 51 -33.78 6.98 -5.53
N LYS A 52 -32.83 7.57 -6.27
CA LYS A 52 -32.74 7.52 -7.74
C LYS A 52 -31.45 6.83 -8.16
N PHE A 53 -31.41 6.27 -9.37
CA PHE A 53 -30.21 5.62 -9.92
C PHE A 53 -29.04 6.62 -10.05
N PRO A 54 -28.00 6.55 -9.19
CA PRO A 54 -26.95 7.55 -9.13
C PRO A 54 -25.82 7.21 -10.11
N ALA A 55 -26.11 7.25 -11.41
CA ALA A 55 -25.22 6.79 -12.48
C ALA A 55 -23.81 7.44 -12.45
N PHE A 56 -23.71 8.71 -12.04
CA PHE A 56 -22.44 9.40 -11.90
C PHE A 56 -21.60 8.82 -10.75
N SER A 57 -22.22 8.65 -9.56
CA SER A 57 -21.55 8.08 -8.39
C SER A 57 -21.08 6.65 -8.64
N ILE A 58 -21.87 5.84 -9.35
CA ILE A 58 -21.51 4.48 -9.76
C ILE A 58 -20.28 4.51 -10.68
N ARG A 59 -20.30 5.34 -11.74
CA ARG A 59 -19.17 5.49 -12.66
C ARG A 59 -17.89 5.95 -11.94
N LEU A 60 -18.02 6.91 -11.03
CA LEU A 60 -16.90 7.39 -10.22
C LEU A 60 -16.35 6.27 -9.31
N CYS A 61 -17.22 5.52 -8.65
CA CYS A 61 -16.83 4.38 -7.82
C CYS A 61 -16.04 3.33 -8.61
N VAL A 62 -16.48 2.98 -9.83
CA VAL A 62 -15.75 2.07 -10.72
C VAL A 62 -14.37 2.62 -11.08
N ARG A 63 -14.25 3.92 -11.40
CA ARG A 63 -12.94 4.54 -11.71
C ARG A 63 -12.00 4.51 -10.51
N LEU A 64 -12.50 4.83 -9.31
CA LEU A 64 -11.69 4.79 -8.09
C LEU A 64 -11.24 3.38 -7.74
N ARG A 65 -12.09 2.36 -7.94
CA ARG A 65 -11.67 0.95 -7.78
C ARG A 65 -10.57 0.57 -8.75
N LYS A 66 -10.67 0.95 -10.02
CA LYS A 66 -9.59 0.73 -11.01
C LYS A 66 -8.29 1.40 -10.57
N ARG A 67 -8.37 2.66 -10.11
CA ARG A 67 -7.22 3.39 -9.59
C ARG A 67 -6.62 2.72 -8.35
N PHE A 68 -7.45 2.20 -7.44
CA PHE A 68 -7.00 1.47 -6.27
C PHE A 68 -6.14 0.27 -6.65
N TYR A 69 -6.61 -0.58 -7.57
CA TYR A 69 -5.82 -1.73 -8.02
C TYR A 69 -4.51 -1.31 -8.70
N GLN A 70 -4.50 -0.25 -9.50
CA GLN A 70 -3.28 0.28 -10.10
C GLN A 70 -2.25 0.73 -9.05
N VAL A 71 -2.69 1.43 -8.01
CA VAL A 71 -1.80 1.85 -6.91
C VAL A 71 -1.31 0.63 -6.12
N ARG A 72 -2.16 -0.38 -5.93
CA ARG A 72 -1.79 -1.62 -5.24
C ARG A 72 -0.70 -2.38 -6.00
N GLU A 73 -0.82 -2.51 -7.32
CA GLU A 73 0.22 -3.11 -8.16
C GLU A 73 1.51 -2.30 -8.11
N ARG A 74 1.43 -0.97 -8.14
CA ARG A 74 2.60 -0.11 -7.99
C ARG A 74 3.30 -0.33 -6.65
N ALA A 75 2.55 -0.42 -5.55
CA ALA A 75 3.11 -0.73 -4.24
C ALA A 75 3.83 -2.09 -4.22
N ARG A 76 3.24 -3.12 -4.86
CA ARG A 76 3.82 -4.46 -4.98
C ARG A 76 5.12 -4.43 -5.78
N GLU A 77 5.14 -3.67 -6.87
CA GLU A 77 6.34 -3.48 -7.69
C GLU A 77 7.46 -2.80 -6.90
N GLN A 78 7.16 -1.73 -6.15
CA GLN A 78 8.17 -1.07 -5.31
C GLN A 78 8.69 -1.98 -4.20
N ARG A 79 7.82 -2.80 -3.58
CA ARG A 79 8.23 -3.81 -2.61
C ARG A 79 9.15 -4.86 -3.24
N ARG A 80 8.87 -5.30 -4.47
CA ARG A 80 9.74 -6.21 -5.22
C ARG A 80 11.11 -5.59 -5.48
N TYR A 81 11.18 -4.32 -5.87
CA TYR A 81 12.46 -3.63 -6.05
C TYR A 81 13.25 -3.50 -4.75
N LEU A 82 12.57 -3.23 -3.63
CA LEU A 82 13.21 -3.23 -2.32
C LEU A 82 13.80 -4.61 -1.96
N ILE A 83 13.09 -5.69 -2.26
CA ILE A 83 13.57 -7.07 -2.04
C ILE A 83 14.82 -7.34 -2.89
N ILE A 84 14.77 -7.06 -4.20
CA ILE A 84 15.92 -7.26 -5.10
C ILE A 84 17.13 -6.46 -4.62
N TYR A 85 16.90 -5.23 -4.16
CA TYR A 85 17.96 -4.38 -3.62
C TYR A 85 18.57 -4.98 -2.35
N ARG A 86 17.75 -5.46 -1.42
CA ARG A 86 18.20 -6.16 -0.21
C ARG A 86 19.01 -7.41 -0.54
N GLU A 87 18.58 -8.20 -1.51
CA GLU A 87 19.31 -9.39 -1.97
C GLU A 87 20.68 -9.03 -2.55
N ALA A 88 20.79 -7.93 -3.29
CA ALA A 88 22.07 -7.44 -3.80
C ALA A 88 23.05 -7.01 -2.70
N LEU A 89 22.54 -6.66 -1.51
CA LEU A 89 23.34 -6.36 -0.31
C LEU A 89 23.63 -7.61 0.54
N GLY A 90 23.19 -8.80 0.13
CA GLY A 90 23.37 -10.05 0.87
C GLY A 90 22.30 -10.33 1.93
N LEU A 91 21.23 -9.53 1.99
CA LEU A 91 20.12 -9.72 2.92
C LEU A 91 19.07 -10.65 2.29
N VAL A 92 19.05 -11.91 2.72
CA VAL A 92 18.21 -12.97 2.12
C VAL A 92 16.89 -13.22 2.86
N LYS A 93 16.70 -12.62 4.04
CA LYS A 93 15.45 -12.70 4.80
C LYS A 93 14.64 -11.41 4.60
N HIS A 94 13.38 -11.59 4.19
CA HIS A 94 12.49 -10.48 3.80
C HIS A 94 11.18 -10.43 4.59
N THR A 95 11.00 -11.28 5.60
CA THR A 95 9.74 -11.37 6.37
C THR A 95 9.31 -9.99 6.90
N GLU A 96 10.26 -9.24 7.46
CA GLU A 96 10.04 -7.88 7.98
C GLU A 96 9.50 -6.93 6.91
N VAL A 97 9.96 -7.04 5.65
CA VAL A 97 9.47 -6.21 4.53
C VAL A 97 8.00 -6.46 4.26
N PHE A 98 7.55 -7.72 4.35
CA PHE A 98 6.14 -8.07 4.18
C PHE A 98 5.28 -7.68 5.38
N GLU A 99 5.85 -7.73 6.59
CA GLU A 99 5.17 -7.30 7.82
C GLU A 99 4.99 -5.77 7.86
N ILE A 100 6.05 -5.01 7.59
CA ILE A 100 6.02 -3.54 7.55
C ILE A 100 5.14 -3.06 6.40
N TYR A 101 5.33 -3.63 5.19
CA TYR A 101 4.57 -3.26 4.00
C TYR A 101 3.54 -4.32 3.63
N ASN A 102 2.56 -4.52 4.51
CA ASN A 102 1.46 -5.44 4.29
C ASN A 102 0.42 -4.88 3.29
N ILE A 103 0.81 -4.81 2.02
CA ILE A 103 -0.04 -4.33 0.92
C ILE A 103 -1.32 -5.16 0.77
N GLU A 104 -1.28 -6.45 1.12
CA GLU A 104 -2.42 -7.37 0.98
C GLU A 104 -3.54 -7.09 1.99
N SER A 105 -3.24 -6.38 3.09
CA SER A 105 -4.27 -5.93 4.03
C SER A 105 -5.20 -4.84 3.45
N TYR A 106 -4.86 -4.28 2.28
CA TYR A 106 -5.63 -3.22 1.65
C TYR A 106 -6.62 -3.79 0.61
N ASP A 107 -7.89 -3.75 0.99
CA ASP A 107 -9.01 -4.03 0.09
C ASP A 107 -9.83 -2.77 -0.21
N PRO A 108 -10.37 -2.65 -1.44
CA PRO A 108 -11.15 -1.49 -1.89
C PRO A 108 -12.58 -1.43 -1.30
N VAL A 109 -12.89 -2.23 -0.27
CA VAL A 109 -14.22 -2.55 0.27
C VAL A 109 -15.02 -3.53 -0.60
#